data_AF-A0A2I4CRK5-F1
#
_entry.id   AF-A0A2I4CRK5-F1
#
_cell.length_a   1.000
_cell.length_b   1.000
_cell.length_c   1.000
_cell.angle_alpha   90.00
_cell.angle_beta   90.00
_cell.angle_gamma   90.00
#
_symmetry.space_group_name_H-M   'P 1'
#
loop_
_entity.id
_entity.type
_entity.pdbx_description
1 polymer ?
#
loop_
_entity_poly.entity_id
_entity_poly.type
_entity_poly.pdbx_seq_one_letter_code
_entity_poly.pdbx_strand_id
1 'polypeptide(L)'
;MAGRSRRAWFSVLLGLVVGFTLASRLILPKASELKRAGQKRKANPAVCGLNGAPRKEHGGPLWAPQVNGSPATEKPGSGRNNFLFVGVMTAQKYLKNRAVAAHRTWAQTIPGRVEFFSSEGSDTSIPIPIIALKNVDDSYPPQKKSFMMLKYMHDHYLDKYEWFMRADDDVYIKSEKLESFLRSLNSSEAIFLGQTGMGARDELGKLALEPGENFCMGGPGVIMSREVLRRMVPHIGECLQEMYTTHEDVEVGRCVRRFAKVQCVWSYEMQQLFYENYEPNKKGYIRDLHNSKIHRAITLHPNKNPPYQYRLHSYILSRKIADLRHRTIQLHREIVQMGRYGAAEPSREDLQLGIPPSFMRFHPQQREDVLDWDFLTGKYLFSSSDSQPPRRGIDSSQRQALDDIIMQVMEMINANAKTRGRVIDFKEIQYGYRRLNPLYGAEYVLDLLLLYKKHKGK
;
A
#
# COMPACT_ATOMS: atom_id res chain seq x y z
N MET A 1 5.77 14.65 70.60
CA MET A 1 6.85 14.49 69.58
C MET A 1 7.39 13.07 69.72
N ALA A 2 7.08 12.17 68.78
CA ALA A 2 7.54 10.78 68.81
C ALA A 2 8.73 10.61 67.87
N GLY A 3 9.89 10.23 68.41
CA GLY A 3 11.14 10.02 67.68
C GLY A 3 11.04 8.83 66.72
N ARG A 4 11.11 9.10 65.41
CA ARG A 4 11.14 8.07 64.37
C ARG A 4 12.54 7.47 64.26
N SER A 5 12.60 6.18 64.60
CA SER A 5 13.67 5.18 64.48
C SER A 5 14.70 5.39 63.35
N ARG A 6 15.97 5.58 63.74
CA ARG A 6 17.16 5.53 62.87
C ARG A 6 17.51 4.13 62.35
N ARG A 7 16.81 3.06 62.77
CA ARG A 7 17.14 1.67 62.36
C ARG A 7 16.73 1.35 60.92
N ALA A 8 15.73 2.00 60.35
CA ALA A 8 15.25 1.67 59.00
C ALA A 8 16.24 2.08 57.88
N TRP A 9 16.97 3.17 58.07
CA TRP A 9 17.91 3.68 57.06
C TRP A 9 19.18 2.83 56.92
N PHE A 10 19.67 2.26 58.03
CA PHE A 10 20.83 1.37 57.99
C PHE A 10 20.56 0.09 57.21
N SER A 11 19.36 -0.49 57.32
CA SER A 11 18.98 -1.70 56.57
C SER A 11 18.90 -1.45 55.06
N VAL A 12 18.43 -0.27 54.65
CA VAL A 12 18.35 0.12 53.23
C VAL A 12 19.75 0.36 52.65
N LEU A 13 20.62 1.03 53.39
CA LEU A 13 22.01 1.26 52.98
C LEU A 13 22.79 -0.05 52.87
N LEU A 14 22.61 -0.97 53.83
CA LEU A 14 23.24 -2.29 53.78
C LEU A 14 22.74 -3.09 52.56
N GLY A 15 21.43 -3.07 52.28
CA GLY A 15 20.85 -3.73 51.10
C GLY A 15 21.38 -3.16 49.78
N LEU A 16 21.57 -1.84 49.68
CA LEU A 16 22.16 -1.20 48.50
C LEU A 16 23.62 -1.59 48.29
N VAL A 17 24.43 -1.61 49.35
CA VAL A 17 25.85 -1.96 49.26
C VAL A 17 26.01 -3.44 48.91
N VAL A 18 25.24 -4.34 49.53
CA VAL A 18 25.27 -5.77 49.21
C VAL A 18 24.77 -6.03 47.79
N GLY A 19 23.69 -5.36 47.36
CA GLY A 19 23.16 -5.48 45.99
C GLY A 19 24.16 -5.01 44.94
N PHE A 20 24.82 -3.87 45.17
CA PHE A 20 25.80 -3.32 44.22
C PHE A 20 27.09 -4.15 44.15
N THR A 21 27.53 -4.71 45.29
CA THR A 21 28.71 -5.59 45.34
C THR A 21 28.44 -6.94 44.67
N LEU A 22 27.27 -7.55 44.86
CA LEU A 22 26.89 -8.77 44.14
C LEU A 22 26.78 -8.55 42.64
N ALA A 23 26.12 -7.45 42.22
CA ALA A 23 25.96 -7.14 40.80
C ALA A 23 27.32 -6.87 40.12
N SER A 24 28.23 -6.16 40.78
CA SER A 24 29.54 -5.85 40.21
C SER A 24 30.49 -7.06 40.16
N ARG A 25 30.43 -7.97 41.15
CA ARG A 25 31.33 -9.13 41.22
C ARG A 25 30.83 -10.35 40.44
N LEU A 26 29.51 -10.52 40.23
CA LEU A 26 28.97 -11.74 39.61
C LEU A 26 28.37 -11.53 38.22
N ILE A 27 27.75 -10.36 37.97
CA ILE A 27 27.00 -10.13 36.72
C ILE A 27 27.89 -9.48 35.65
N LEU A 28 28.69 -8.48 36.02
CA LEU A 28 29.58 -7.80 35.07
C LEU A 28 30.63 -8.72 34.41
N PRO A 29 31.28 -9.68 35.12
CA PRO A 29 32.23 -10.59 34.47
C PRO A 29 31.55 -11.48 33.43
N LYS A 30 30.39 -12.06 33.75
CA LYS A 30 29.62 -12.93 32.84
C LYS A 30 29.11 -12.20 31.60
N ALA A 31 28.67 -10.95 31.76
CA ALA A 31 28.25 -10.12 30.62
C ALA A 31 29.42 -9.78 29.68
N SER A 32 30.64 -9.60 30.23
CA SER A 32 31.84 -9.32 29.44
C SER A 32 32.33 -10.53 28.63
N GLU A 33 32.18 -11.75 29.16
CA GLU A 33 32.52 -12.98 28.45
C GLU A 33 31.55 -13.29 27.30
N LEU A 34 30.25 -13.09 27.50
CA LEU A 34 29.24 -13.24 26.44
C LEU A 34 29.47 -12.27 25.27
N LYS A 35 29.91 -11.03 25.56
CA LYS A 35 30.24 -10.04 24.53
C LYS A 35 31.51 -10.42 23.74
N ARG A 36 32.53 -10.98 24.41
CA ARG A 36 33.75 -11.49 23.75
C ARG A 36 33.47 -12.73 22.89
N ALA A 37 32.59 -13.63 23.33
CA ALA A 37 32.14 -14.78 22.53
C ALA A 37 31.35 -14.36 21.27
N GLY A 38 30.52 -13.31 21.38
CA GLY A 38 29.78 -12.74 20.24
C GLY A 38 30.67 -12.03 19.22
N GLN A 39 31.78 -11.41 19.64
CA GLN A 39 32.74 -10.76 18.72
C GLN A 39 33.64 -11.78 18.01
N LYS A 40 34.05 -12.88 18.64
CA LYS A 40 34.83 -13.94 17.99
C LYS A 40 34.07 -14.66 16.85
N ARG A 41 32.74 -14.68 16.87
CA ARG A 41 31.92 -15.26 15.77
C ARG A 41 31.73 -14.33 14.55
N LYS A 42 32.11 -13.05 14.63
CA LYS A 42 31.90 -12.07 13.54
C LYS A 42 33.17 -11.63 12.81
N ALA A 43 34.34 -12.17 13.16
CA ALA A 43 35.60 -11.86 12.50
C ALA A 43 36.20 -13.13 11.87
N ASN A 44 35.90 -13.37 10.59
CA ASN A 44 36.72 -14.21 9.72
C ASN A 44 36.58 -13.72 8.26
N PRO A 45 37.50 -12.87 7.76
CA PRO A 45 37.60 -12.53 6.36
C PRO A 45 38.91 -13.09 5.78
N ALA A 46 38.84 -14.24 5.10
CA ALA A 46 39.81 -14.68 4.10
C ALA A 46 39.36 -16.03 3.57
N VAL A 47 39.11 -16.14 2.26
CA VAL A 47 39.89 -16.99 1.33
C VAL A 47 39.39 -16.65 -0.08
N CYS A 48 40.15 -15.81 -0.78
CA CYS A 48 40.23 -15.86 -2.24
C CYS A 48 41.13 -17.04 -2.60
N GLY A 49 40.69 -17.85 -3.56
CA GLY A 49 41.46 -18.98 -4.09
C GLY A 49 40.95 -19.34 -5.46
N LEU A 50 41.56 -18.74 -6.48
CA LEU A 50 41.53 -19.22 -7.85
C LEU A 50 42.02 -20.68 -7.90
N ASN A 51 41.25 -21.55 -8.56
CA ASN A 51 41.77 -22.68 -9.30
C ASN A 51 40.73 -23.12 -10.33
N GLY A 52 41.02 -22.83 -11.59
CA GLY A 52 40.27 -23.30 -12.74
C GLY A 52 40.74 -24.68 -13.19
N ALA A 53 39.80 -25.48 -13.68
CA ALA A 53 40.00 -26.50 -14.71
C ALA A 53 38.63 -26.85 -15.34
N PRO A 54 38.60 -27.25 -16.63
CA PRO A 54 37.56 -26.80 -17.56
C PRO A 54 36.45 -27.83 -17.76
N ARG A 55 35.23 -27.36 -18.08
CA ARG A 55 34.16 -28.22 -18.62
C ARG A 55 33.60 -27.64 -19.92
N LYS A 56 34.07 -28.28 -21.01
CA LYS A 56 33.45 -28.57 -22.30
C LYS A 56 32.25 -27.71 -22.72
N GLU A 57 32.52 -26.88 -23.73
CA GLU A 57 31.56 -26.35 -24.69
C GLU A 57 30.77 -27.49 -25.35
N HIS A 58 29.45 -27.37 -25.39
CA HIS A 58 28.60 -28.02 -26.38
C HIS A 58 27.80 -26.95 -27.12
N GLY A 59 27.94 -27.00 -28.43
CA GLY A 59 27.52 -25.97 -29.37
C GLY A 59 26.02 -25.72 -29.36
N GLY A 60 25.68 -24.45 -29.55
CA GLY A 60 24.34 -24.07 -29.98
C GLY A 60 24.11 -24.48 -31.44
N PRO A 61 22.84 -24.65 -31.85
CA PRO A 61 22.47 -24.58 -33.24
C PRO A 61 21.92 -23.20 -33.61
N LEU A 62 22.49 -22.67 -34.69
CA LEU A 62 21.99 -21.66 -35.62
C LEU A 62 20.46 -21.50 -35.66
N TRP A 63 19.98 -20.26 -35.51
CA TRP A 63 18.67 -19.86 -36.05
C TRP A 63 18.85 -19.33 -37.49
N ALA A 64 18.23 -20.03 -38.45
CA ALA A 64 17.97 -19.51 -39.79
C ALA A 64 16.65 -18.72 -39.79
N PRO A 65 16.53 -17.64 -40.59
CA PRO A 65 15.31 -16.85 -40.66
C PRO A 65 14.32 -17.48 -41.64
N GLN A 66 13.13 -17.88 -41.16
CA GLN A 66 12.00 -18.16 -42.03
C GLN A 66 10.86 -17.17 -41.79
N VAL A 67 10.70 -16.31 -42.79
CA VAL A 67 9.49 -15.53 -43.07
C VAL A 67 8.46 -16.50 -43.63
N ASN A 68 7.31 -16.63 -42.98
CA ASN A 68 6.02 -16.84 -43.64
C ASN A 68 4.88 -16.55 -42.67
N GLY A 69 4.08 -15.53 -43.02
CA GLY A 69 2.92 -15.11 -42.28
C GLY A 69 1.73 -16.03 -42.49
N SER A 70 1.04 -16.34 -41.40
CA SER A 70 -0.37 -16.73 -41.37
C SER A 70 -0.97 -16.23 -40.05
N PRO A 71 -2.23 -15.76 -40.03
CA PRO A 71 -2.75 -14.94 -38.94
C PRO A 71 -3.23 -15.84 -37.79
N ALA A 72 -2.38 -16.03 -36.78
CA ALA A 72 -2.79 -16.64 -35.53
C ALA A 72 -3.47 -15.58 -34.65
N THR A 73 -4.79 -15.56 -34.68
CA THR A 73 -5.61 -15.08 -33.56
C THR A 73 -5.43 -16.02 -32.37
N GLU A 74 -4.31 -15.88 -31.67
CA GLU A 74 -4.15 -16.43 -30.33
C GLU A 74 -4.31 -15.29 -29.32
N LYS A 75 -5.48 -15.26 -28.69
CA LYS A 75 -5.66 -14.52 -27.44
C LYS A 75 -4.59 -15.05 -26.47
N PRO A 76 -3.78 -14.19 -25.83
CA PRO A 76 -2.84 -14.65 -24.81
C PRO A 76 -3.66 -15.35 -23.72
N GLY A 77 -3.30 -16.61 -23.44
CA GLY A 77 -4.02 -17.49 -22.55
C GLY A 77 -4.27 -16.84 -21.19
N SER A 78 -5.54 -16.78 -20.81
CA SER A 78 -5.98 -16.61 -19.43
C SER A 78 -5.50 -17.83 -18.64
N GLY A 79 -4.26 -17.80 -18.15
CA GLY A 79 -3.89 -18.57 -16.98
C GLY A 79 -4.86 -18.15 -15.89
N ARG A 80 -5.78 -19.03 -15.50
CA ARG A 80 -6.77 -18.78 -14.45
C ARG A 80 -6.04 -18.42 -13.16
N ASN A 81 -5.84 -17.13 -12.94
CA ASN A 81 -5.13 -16.59 -11.78
C ASN A 81 -6.08 -16.72 -10.58
N ASN A 82 -6.22 -17.92 -10.02
CA ASN A 82 -7.19 -18.22 -8.96
C ASN A 82 -6.67 -17.76 -7.59
N PHE A 83 -6.17 -16.53 -7.50
CA PHE A 83 -5.50 -16.03 -6.30
C PHE A 83 -6.50 -15.39 -5.34
N LEU A 84 -7.31 -14.43 -5.81
CA LEU A 84 -8.24 -13.67 -4.97
C LEU A 84 -9.68 -13.69 -5.50
N PHE A 85 -10.63 -14.01 -4.64
CA PHE A 85 -12.07 -13.79 -4.87
C PHE A 85 -12.56 -12.57 -4.09
N VAL A 86 -13.15 -11.59 -4.76
CA VAL A 86 -13.73 -10.40 -4.12
C VAL A 86 -15.25 -10.40 -4.27
N GLY A 87 -15.95 -10.51 -3.14
CA GLY A 87 -17.38 -10.26 -3.04
C GLY A 87 -17.65 -8.80 -2.72
N VAL A 88 -18.23 -8.08 -3.68
CA VAL A 88 -18.64 -6.68 -3.51
C VAL A 88 -20.09 -6.63 -3.09
N MET A 89 -20.34 -6.24 -1.86
CA MET A 89 -21.69 -6.08 -1.35
C MET A 89 -22.30 -4.76 -1.84
N THR A 90 -23.50 -4.84 -2.42
CA THR A 90 -24.23 -3.68 -2.95
C THR A 90 -25.75 -3.85 -2.76
N ALA A 91 -26.52 -2.91 -3.27
CA ALA A 91 -27.97 -2.89 -3.24
C ALA A 91 -28.52 -2.58 -4.64
N GLN A 92 -29.77 -2.95 -4.92
CA GLN A 92 -30.43 -2.76 -6.22
C GLN A 92 -30.28 -1.33 -6.75
N LYS A 93 -30.45 -0.33 -5.86
CA LYS A 93 -30.33 1.10 -6.19
C LYS A 93 -28.93 1.56 -6.60
N TYR A 94 -27.87 0.79 -6.28
CA TYR A 94 -26.49 1.15 -6.57
C TYR A 94 -25.87 0.35 -7.72
N LEU A 95 -26.57 -0.66 -8.23
CA LEU A 95 -26.07 -1.48 -9.33
C LEU A 95 -25.75 -0.66 -10.58
N LYS A 96 -26.63 0.27 -10.97
CA LYS A 96 -26.46 1.11 -12.17
C LYS A 96 -25.46 2.26 -12.01
N ASN A 97 -24.95 2.51 -10.80
CA ASN A 97 -24.03 3.61 -10.51
C ASN A 97 -22.70 3.14 -9.89
N ARG A 98 -22.64 2.90 -8.58
CA ARG A 98 -21.41 2.57 -7.84
C ARG A 98 -20.85 1.22 -8.26
N ALA A 99 -21.69 0.20 -8.36
CA ALA A 99 -21.24 -1.14 -8.76
C ALA A 99 -20.63 -1.13 -10.18
N VAL A 100 -21.29 -0.48 -11.14
CA VAL A 100 -20.74 -0.27 -12.49
C VAL A 100 -19.42 0.51 -12.46
N ALA A 101 -19.30 1.53 -11.60
CA ALA A 101 -18.06 2.30 -11.48
C ALA A 101 -16.91 1.47 -10.90
N ALA A 102 -17.16 0.68 -9.84
CA ALA A 102 -16.19 -0.28 -9.31
C ALA A 102 -15.80 -1.33 -10.36
N HIS A 103 -16.80 -1.89 -11.07
CA HIS A 103 -16.58 -2.88 -12.14
C HIS A 103 -15.71 -2.34 -13.27
N ARG A 104 -15.99 -1.13 -13.76
CA ARG A 104 -15.25 -0.51 -14.87
C ARG A 104 -13.88 0.06 -14.48
N THR A 105 -13.54 0.07 -13.20
CA THR A 105 -12.26 0.60 -12.70
C THR A 105 -11.41 -0.53 -12.11
N TRP A 106 -11.32 -0.62 -10.79
CA TRP A 106 -10.37 -1.52 -10.13
C TRP A 106 -10.71 -3.00 -10.30
N ALA A 107 -11.99 -3.38 -10.40
CA ALA A 107 -12.41 -4.78 -10.40
C ALA A 107 -11.82 -5.59 -11.57
N GLN A 108 -11.60 -4.95 -12.73
CA GLN A 108 -11.00 -5.60 -13.90
C GLN A 108 -9.54 -6.02 -13.69
N THR A 109 -8.86 -5.41 -12.72
CA THR A 109 -7.41 -5.60 -12.52
C THR A 109 -7.09 -6.57 -11.39
N ILE A 110 -8.11 -7.14 -10.73
CA ILE A 110 -7.92 -8.09 -9.65
C ILE A 110 -7.38 -9.42 -10.22
N PRO A 111 -6.31 -10.00 -9.62
CA PRO A 111 -5.80 -11.32 -9.99
C PRO A 111 -6.75 -12.43 -9.49
N GLY A 112 -7.90 -12.55 -10.15
CA GLY A 112 -8.92 -13.54 -9.80
C GLY A 112 -10.30 -13.13 -10.25
N ARG A 113 -11.27 -13.17 -9.34
CA ARG A 113 -12.68 -12.91 -9.68
C ARG A 113 -13.29 -11.89 -8.76
N VAL A 114 -14.14 -11.04 -9.33
CA VAL A 114 -14.98 -10.08 -8.61
C VAL A 114 -16.43 -10.36 -8.97
N GLU A 115 -17.28 -10.53 -7.96
CA GLU A 115 -18.73 -10.69 -8.13
C GLU A 115 -19.47 -9.69 -7.22
N PHE A 116 -20.58 -9.14 -7.71
CA PHE A 116 -21.37 -8.12 -7.02
C PHE A 116 -22.62 -8.77 -6.41
N PHE A 117 -22.76 -8.71 -5.09
CA PHE A 117 -23.81 -9.36 -4.34
C PHE A 117 -24.92 -8.38 -3.99
N SER A 118 -26.15 -8.72 -4.39
CA SER A 118 -27.34 -7.90 -4.17
C SER A 118 -28.54 -8.72 -3.70
N SER A 119 -29.69 -8.07 -3.48
CA SER A 119 -30.93 -8.73 -3.03
C SER A 119 -31.57 -9.61 -4.13
N GLU A 120 -32.43 -10.55 -3.73
CA GLU A 120 -33.04 -11.55 -4.63
C GLU A 120 -33.78 -10.95 -5.84
N GLY A 121 -34.42 -9.79 -5.66
CA GLY A 121 -35.18 -9.09 -6.71
C GLY A 121 -34.36 -8.14 -7.59
N SER A 122 -33.03 -8.27 -7.56
CA SER A 122 -32.15 -7.32 -8.23
C SER A 122 -32.12 -7.48 -9.75
N ASP A 123 -31.92 -6.36 -10.46
CA ASP A 123 -31.82 -6.32 -11.92
C ASP A 123 -30.46 -6.88 -12.38
N THR A 124 -30.46 -8.14 -12.83
CA THR A 124 -29.28 -8.84 -13.33
C THR A 124 -29.00 -8.60 -14.81
N SER A 125 -29.79 -7.77 -15.50
CA SER A 125 -29.55 -7.42 -16.92
C SER A 125 -28.38 -6.45 -17.12
N ILE A 126 -27.91 -5.83 -16.03
CA ILE A 126 -26.78 -4.88 -16.03
C ILE A 126 -25.49 -5.66 -16.38
N PRO A 127 -24.63 -5.14 -17.26
CA PRO A 127 -23.45 -5.87 -17.77
C PRO A 127 -22.28 -5.88 -16.76
N ILE A 128 -22.54 -6.35 -15.55
CA ILE A 128 -21.55 -6.63 -14.49
C ILE A 128 -21.90 -7.99 -13.86
N PRO A 129 -20.95 -8.72 -13.26
CA PRO A 129 -21.21 -10.05 -12.69
C PRO A 129 -22.00 -9.96 -11.39
N ILE A 130 -23.33 -9.99 -11.47
CA ILE A 130 -24.25 -9.85 -10.33
C ILE A 130 -24.70 -11.22 -9.82
N ILE A 131 -24.63 -11.40 -8.50
CA ILE A 131 -25.25 -12.51 -7.78
C ILE A 131 -26.39 -11.96 -6.92
N ALA A 132 -27.63 -12.25 -7.32
CA ALA A 132 -28.82 -11.98 -6.52
C ALA A 132 -28.97 -13.08 -5.46
N LEU A 133 -28.76 -12.74 -4.19
CA LEU A 133 -28.82 -13.70 -3.09
C LEU A 133 -30.27 -14.04 -2.74
N LYS A 134 -30.60 -15.34 -2.79
CA LYS A 134 -31.93 -15.84 -2.43
C LYS A 134 -32.28 -15.55 -0.97
N ASN A 135 -33.51 -15.14 -0.72
CA ASN A 135 -34.06 -14.78 0.59
C ASN A 135 -33.31 -13.64 1.31
N VAL A 136 -32.62 -12.76 0.57
CA VAL A 136 -31.87 -11.62 1.11
C VAL A 136 -32.42 -10.33 0.52
N ASP A 137 -32.64 -9.33 1.36
CA ASP A 137 -33.12 -8.00 0.99
C ASP A 137 -32.00 -6.94 1.05
N ASP A 138 -32.37 -5.68 0.80
CA ASP A 138 -31.47 -4.52 0.88
C ASP A 138 -31.62 -3.73 2.19
N SER A 139 -32.16 -4.36 3.25
CA SER A 139 -32.37 -3.73 4.55
C SER A 139 -31.03 -3.37 5.22
N TYR A 140 -31.02 -2.23 5.91
CA TYR A 140 -29.85 -1.77 6.67
C TYR A 140 -30.09 -1.93 8.17
N PRO A 141 -29.12 -2.48 8.94
CA PRO A 141 -27.79 -2.96 8.49
C PRO A 141 -27.80 -4.31 7.75
N PRO A 142 -26.85 -4.55 6.82
CA PRO A 142 -26.90 -5.67 5.88
C PRO A 142 -26.31 -6.99 6.45
N GLN A 143 -26.62 -7.33 7.71
CA GLN A 143 -25.99 -8.46 8.42
C GLN A 143 -26.19 -9.78 7.68
N LYS A 144 -27.46 -10.13 7.38
CA LYS A 144 -27.82 -11.35 6.65
C LYS A 144 -27.14 -11.41 5.29
N LYS A 145 -27.07 -10.28 4.58
CA LYS A 145 -26.46 -10.21 3.24
C LYS A 145 -24.98 -10.56 3.28
N SER A 146 -24.22 -10.00 4.22
CA SER A 146 -22.78 -10.29 4.32
C SER A 146 -22.50 -11.76 4.63
N PHE A 147 -23.20 -12.33 5.60
CA PHE A 147 -23.08 -13.77 5.90
C PHE A 147 -23.48 -14.65 4.72
N MET A 148 -24.57 -14.32 4.02
CA MET A 148 -25.00 -15.09 2.84
C MET A 148 -24.04 -14.94 1.66
N MET A 149 -23.40 -13.79 1.49
CA MET A 149 -22.31 -13.60 0.53
C MET A 149 -21.09 -14.45 0.88
N LEU A 150 -20.63 -14.43 2.14
CA LEU A 150 -19.53 -15.27 2.62
C LEU A 150 -19.83 -16.76 2.44
N LYS A 151 -21.06 -17.18 2.75
CA LYS A 151 -21.55 -18.53 2.50
C LYS A 151 -21.51 -18.89 1.01
N TYR A 152 -21.99 -18.01 0.13
CA TYR A 152 -21.96 -18.26 -1.31
C TYR A 152 -20.52 -18.43 -1.83
N MET A 153 -19.61 -17.54 -1.42
CA MET A 153 -18.19 -17.61 -1.80
C MET A 153 -17.55 -18.93 -1.35
N HIS A 154 -17.82 -19.36 -0.12
CA HIS A 154 -17.37 -20.66 0.38
C HIS A 154 -17.96 -21.81 -0.43
N ASP A 155 -19.28 -21.90 -0.54
CA ASP A 155 -19.97 -23.05 -1.12
C ASP A 155 -19.60 -23.27 -2.60
N HIS A 156 -19.26 -22.21 -3.34
CA HIS A 156 -18.97 -22.30 -4.78
C HIS A 156 -17.48 -22.19 -5.13
N TYR A 157 -16.67 -21.54 -4.27
CA TYR A 157 -15.33 -21.10 -4.63
C TYR A 157 -14.24 -21.38 -3.58
N LEU A 158 -14.56 -21.98 -2.42
CA LEU A 158 -13.57 -22.23 -1.36
C LEU A 158 -12.29 -22.90 -1.87
N ASP A 159 -12.42 -23.99 -2.62
CA ASP A 159 -11.27 -24.76 -3.10
C ASP A 159 -10.59 -24.14 -4.33
N LYS A 160 -11.25 -23.14 -4.94
CA LYS A 160 -10.75 -22.48 -6.15
C LYS A 160 -9.79 -21.35 -5.82
N TYR A 161 -10.05 -20.55 -4.79
CA TYR A 161 -9.28 -19.33 -4.48
C TYR A 161 -8.55 -19.40 -3.15
N GLU A 162 -7.36 -18.80 -3.07
CA GLU A 162 -6.55 -18.76 -1.84
C GLU A 162 -7.04 -17.71 -0.83
N TRP A 163 -7.49 -16.58 -1.36
CA TRP A 163 -7.92 -15.43 -0.58
C TRP A 163 -9.34 -15.01 -0.96
N PHE A 164 -10.08 -14.53 0.03
CA PHE A 164 -11.44 -14.02 -0.11
C PHE A 164 -11.51 -12.62 0.48
N MET A 165 -12.21 -11.71 -0.18
CA MET A 165 -12.37 -10.34 0.29
C MET A 165 -13.84 -9.92 0.24
N ARG A 166 -14.37 -9.44 1.36
CA ARG A 166 -15.63 -8.70 1.46
C ARG A 166 -15.34 -7.21 1.28
N ALA A 167 -15.99 -6.58 0.32
CA ALA A 167 -15.82 -5.16 -0.02
C ALA A 167 -17.16 -4.45 -0.16
N ASP A 168 -17.22 -3.15 0.16
CA ASP A 168 -18.39 -2.31 -0.15
C ASP A 168 -18.32 -1.74 -1.58
N ASP A 169 -19.46 -1.33 -2.13
CA ASP A 169 -19.54 -0.78 -3.50
C ASP A 169 -18.89 0.60 -3.68
N ASP A 170 -18.50 1.25 -2.60
CA ASP A 170 -17.84 2.55 -2.55
C ASP A 170 -16.37 2.47 -2.11
N VAL A 171 -15.74 1.30 -2.16
CA VAL A 171 -14.28 1.17 -2.01
C VAL A 171 -13.55 1.30 -3.36
N TYR A 172 -12.33 1.82 -3.32
CA TYR A 172 -11.37 1.69 -4.42
C TYR A 172 -10.20 0.80 -3.99
N ILE A 173 -9.90 -0.23 -4.78
CA ILE A 173 -8.84 -1.21 -4.48
C ILE A 173 -7.68 -1.04 -5.46
N LYS A 174 -6.45 -1.00 -4.96
CA LYS A 174 -5.23 -1.06 -5.79
C LYS A 174 -4.77 -2.50 -5.90
N SER A 175 -5.24 -3.19 -6.94
CA SER A 175 -5.06 -4.63 -7.14
C SER A 175 -3.61 -5.09 -7.04
N GLU A 176 -2.66 -4.39 -7.66
CA GLU A 176 -1.23 -4.77 -7.60
C GLU A 176 -0.63 -4.69 -6.19
N LYS A 177 -1.02 -3.66 -5.42
CA LYS A 177 -0.57 -3.52 -4.03
C LYS A 177 -1.21 -4.57 -3.14
N LEU A 178 -2.49 -4.85 -3.36
CA LEU A 178 -3.21 -5.89 -2.65
C LEU A 178 -2.59 -7.26 -2.92
N GLU A 179 -2.32 -7.56 -4.19
CA GLU A 179 -1.68 -8.81 -4.61
C GLU A 179 -0.30 -8.96 -3.99
N SER A 180 0.57 -7.96 -4.15
CA SER A 180 1.91 -7.99 -3.57
C SER A 180 1.88 -8.16 -2.04
N PHE A 181 0.91 -7.55 -1.37
CA PHE A 181 0.72 -7.70 0.07
C PHE A 181 0.31 -9.13 0.42
N LEU A 182 -0.74 -9.67 -0.20
CA LEU A 182 -1.23 -11.02 0.10
C LEU A 182 -0.25 -12.14 -0.29
N ARG A 183 0.55 -11.95 -1.34
CA ARG A 183 1.61 -12.90 -1.72
C ARG A 183 2.74 -13.00 -0.70
N SER A 184 2.86 -12.02 0.20
CA SER A 184 3.83 -12.07 1.31
C SER A 184 3.34 -12.89 2.52
N LEU A 185 2.09 -13.37 2.49
CA LEU A 185 1.43 -14.06 3.59
C LEU A 185 1.12 -15.53 3.22
N ASN A 186 1.04 -16.39 4.25
CA ASN A 186 0.70 -17.80 4.08
C ASN A 186 -0.83 -18.01 4.08
N SER A 187 -1.42 -18.26 2.90
CA SER A 187 -2.87 -18.46 2.74
C SER A 187 -3.41 -19.74 3.40
N SER A 188 -2.54 -20.66 3.81
CA SER A 188 -2.91 -21.88 4.56
C SER A 188 -3.14 -21.64 6.05
N GLU A 189 -2.68 -20.51 6.58
CA GLU A 189 -2.94 -20.11 7.96
C GLU A 189 -4.26 -19.35 8.07
N ALA A 190 -4.93 -19.48 9.22
CA ALA A 190 -6.14 -18.72 9.50
C ALA A 190 -5.79 -17.24 9.70
N ILE A 191 -5.94 -16.46 8.63
CA ILE A 191 -5.62 -15.02 8.62
C ILE A 191 -6.88 -14.21 8.34
N PHE A 192 -7.12 -13.20 9.18
CA PHE A 192 -8.24 -12.26 9.12
C PHE A 192 -7.74 -10.80 9.17
N LEU A 193 -7.86 -10.09 8.05
CA LEU A 193 -7.22 -8.81 7.81
C LEU A 193 -8.23 -7.72 7.43
N GLY A 194 -7.94 -6.50 7.82
CA GLY A 194 -8.70 -5.31 7.47
C GLY A 194 -8.31 -4.16 8.40
N GLN A 195 -8.99 -3.04 8.30
CA GLN A 195 -8.78 -1.96 9.25
C GLN A 195 -9.40 -2.33 10.60
N THR A 196 -8.61 -2.35 11.68
CA THR A 196 -9.10 -2.73 13.00
C THR A 196 -10.03 -1.66 13.59
N GLY A 197 -11.23 -2.08 14.01
CA GLY A 197 -12.18 -1.29 14.80
C GLY A 197 -12.25 -1.78 16.25
N MET A 198 -12.47 -0.83 17.17
CA MET A 198 -12.79 -1.08 18.60
C MET A 198 -14.14 -0.47 19.01
N GLY A 199 -14.88 0.06 18.04
CA GLY A 199 -16.01 0.95 18.27
C GLY A 199 -15.63 2.41 18.48
N ALA A 200 -16.53 3.30 18.08
CA ALA A 200 -16.40 4.72 18.35
C ALA A 200 -16.58 5.00 19.85
N ARG A 201 -16.10 6.15 20.34
CA ARG A 201 -16.14 6.46 21.79
C ARG A 201 -17.58 6.51 22.33
N ASP A 202 -18.54 6.85 21.48
CA ASP A 202 -19.98 6.90 21.69
C ASP A 202 -20.72 5.56 21.50
N GLU A 203 -20.01 4.56 20.97
CA GLU A 203 -20.47 3.17 20.80
C GLU A 203 -19.74 2.19 21.73
N LEU A 204 -18.83 2.69 22.56
CA LEU A 204 -18.12 1.90 23.56
C LEU A 204 -19.13 1.28 24.53
N GLY A 205 -19.24 -0.06 24.52
CA GLY A 205 -20.23 -0.82 25.30
C GLY A 205 -21.52 -1.17 24.54
N LYS A 206 -21.80 -0.57 23.38
CA LYS A 206 -22.94 -0.95 22.50
C LYS A 206 -22.61 -2.08 21.54
N LEU A 207 -21.32 -2.29 21.27
CA LEU A 207 -20.84 -3.32 20.35
C LEU A 207 -20.72 -4.72 20.97
N ALA A 208 -20.99 -4.85 22.28
CA ALA A 208 -20.82 -6.10 23.02
C ALA A 208 -19.46 -6.78 22.73
N LEU A 209 -18.39 -5.99 22.85
CA LEU A 209 -17.00 -6.42 22.72
C LEU A 209 -16.39 -6.54 24.12
N GLU A 210 -15.73 -7.66 24.40
CA GLU A 210 -14.97 -7.83 25.63
C GLU A 210 -13.64 -7.04 25.59
N PRO A 211 -13.01 -6.76 26.74
CA PRO A 211 -11.70 -6.11 26.78
C PRO A 211 -10.66 -6.89 25.95
N GLY A 212 -10.06 -6.22 24.95
CA GLY A 212 -9.08 -6.82 24.04
C GLY A 212 -9.69 -7.43 22.77
N GLU A 213 -11.02 -7.41 22.62
CA GLU A 213 -11.67 -7.79 21.36
C GLU A 213 -11.60 -6.67 20.33
N ASN A 214 -11.58 -7.10 19.06
CA ASN A 214 -11.55 -6.22 17.92
C ASN A 214 -12.32 -6.84 16.74
N PHE A 215 -12.58 -6.03 15.72
CA PHE A 215 -13.16 -6.49 14.45
C PHE A 215 -12.47 -5.79 13.28
N CYS A 216 -12.63 -6.33 12.07
CA CYS A 216 -12.19 -5.66 10.86
C CYS A 216 -13.36 -4.83 10.32
N MET A 217 -13.19 -3.52 10.19
CA MET A 217 -14.23 -2.63 9.67
C MET A 217 -14.58 -2.97 8.22
N GLY A 218 -15.88 -2.99 7.92
CA GLY A 218 -16.41 -3.43 6.63
C GLY A 218 -15.99 -2.54 5.44
N GLY A 219 -16.11 -1.22 5.58
CA GLY A 219 -15.99 -0.24 4.49
C GLY A 219 -14.71 -0.34 3.66
N PRO A 220 -13.51 -0.23 4.27
CA PRO A 220 -12.23 -0.39 3.57
C PRO A 220 -12.00 -1.79 2.99
N GLY A 221 -12.84 -2.76 3.36
CA GLY A 221 -12.76 -4.14 2.96
C GLY A 221 -12.08 -5.03 4.00
N VAL A 222 -12.54 -6.29 4.01
CA VAL A 222 -12.13 -7.32 4.96
C VAL A 222 -11.65 -8.53 4.18
N ILE A 223 -10.46 -9.02 4.48
CA ILE A 223 -9.81 -10.14 3.80
C ILE A 223 -9.76 -11.35 4.74
N MET A 224 -10.10 -12.50 4.19
CA MET A 224 -10.09 -13.79 4.85
C MET A 224 -9.26 -14.75 4.01
N SER A 225 -8.33 -15.46 4.66
CA SER A 225 -7.74 -16.67 4.09
C SER A 225 -8.82 -17.73 3.80
N ARG A 226 -8.53 -18.65 2.87
CA ARG A 226 -9.36 -19.85 2.66
C ARG A 226 -9.66 -20.59 3.96
N GLU A 227 -8.66 -20.68 4.84
CA GLU A 227 -8.77 -21.39 6.11
C GLU A 227 -9.79 -20.75 7.07
N VAL A 228 -9.92 -19.43 7.07
CA VAL A 228 -10.94 -18.73 7.87
C VAL A 228 -12.35 -19.09 7.39
N LEU A 229 -12.61 -19.03 6.08
CA LEU A 229 -13.93 -19.39 5.55
C LEU A 229 -14.26 -20.87 5.80
N ARG A 230 -13.29 -21.77 5.59
CA ARG A 230 -13.47 -23.22 5.80
C ARG A 230 -13.91 -23.56 7.22
N ARG A 231 -13.39 -22.84 8.23
CA ARG A 231 -13.74 -23.06 9.64
C ARG A 231 -15.03 -22.37 10.05
N MET A 232 -15.27 -21.17 9.56
CA MET A 232 -16.38 -20.32 10.02
C MET A 232 -17.70 -20.63 9.31
N VAL A 233 -17.70 -20.78 7.98
CA VAL A 233 -18.93 -20.84 7.18
C VAL A 233 -19.89 -21.98 7.55
N PRO A 234 -19.42 -23.19 7.93
CA PRO A 234 -20.30 -24.25 8.40
C PRO A 234 -21.20 -23.85 9.58
N HIS A 235 -20.82 -22.82 10.34
CA HIS A 235 -21.52 -22.33 11.53
C HIS A 235 -22.29 -21.02 11.30
N ILE A 236 -22.45 -20.56 10.05
CA ILE A 236 -23.16 -19.30 9.76
C ILE A 236 -24.61 -19.31 10.26
N GLY A 237 -25.29 -20.46 10.24
CA GLY A 237 -26.65 -20.57 10.78
C GLY A 237 -26.73 -20.21 12.27
N GLU A 238 -25.76 -20.67 13.06
CA GLU A 238 -25.62 -20.35 14.48
C GLU A 238 -25.28 -18.86 14.67
N CYS A 239 -24.33 -18.33 13.88
CA CYS A 239 -23.96 -16.91 13.93
C CYS A 239 -25.13 -15.97 13.59
N LEU A 240 -26.00 -16.34 12.64
CA LEU A 240 -27.18 -15.54 12.28
C LEU A 240 -28.28 -15.57 13.33
N GLN A 241 -28.37 -16.64 14.13
CA GLN A 241 -29.35 -16.76 15.21
C GLN A 241 -28.89 -16.07 16.50
N GLU A 242 -27.57 -16.00 16.73
CA GLU A 242 -26.95 -15.48 17.95
C GLU A 242 -26.23 -14.14 17.74
N MET A 243 -26.87 -13.19 17.04
CA MET A 243 -26.31 -11.84 16.86
C MET A 243 -26.56 -10.97 18.09
N TYR A 244 -25.54 -10.21 18.52
CA TYR A 244 -25.63 -9.34 19.71
C TYR A 244 -25.86 -7.86 19.36
N THR A 245 -25.47 -7.47 18.15
CA THR A 245 -25.52 -6.10 17.67
C THR A 245 -26.16 -6.05 16.30
N THR A 246 -26.44 -4.86 15.80
CA THR A 246 -26.87 -4.63 14.42
C THR A 246 -25.69 -4.37 13.48
N HIS A 247 -24.46 -4.27 13.98
CA HIS A 247 -23.27 -3.96 13.17
C HIS A 247 -22.76 -5.21 12.47
N GLU A 248 -22.86 -5.24 11.14
CA GLU A 248 -22.50 -6.41 10.33
C GLU A 248 -21.04 -6.84 10.48
N ASP A 249 -20.11 -5.90 10.43
CA ASP A 249 -18.67 -6.18 10.54
C ASP A 249 -18.27 -6.70 11.93
N VAL A 250 -18.94 -6.23 12.98
CA VAL A 250 -18.81 -6.75 14.34
C VAL A 250 -19.30 -8.19 14.44
N GLU A 251 -20.47 -8.51 13.90
CA GLU A 251 -21.01 -9.88 13.93
C GLU A 251 -20.15 -10.85 13.10
N VAL A 252 -19.68 -10.44 11.92
CA VAL A 252 -18.75 -11.25 11.11
C VAL A 252 -17.46 -11.50 11.90
N GLY A 253 -16.89 -10.46 12.51
CA GLY A 253 -15.70 -10.60 13.36
C GLY A 253 -15.91 -11.54 14.54
N ARG A 254 -17.07 -11.47 15.21
CA ARG A 254 -17.43 -12.36 16.32
C ARG A 254 -17.54 -13.81 15.85
N CYS A 255 -18.18 -14.06 14.71
CA CYS A 255 -18.29 -15.39 14.11
C CYS A 255 -16.92 -15.98 13.75
N VAL A 256 -16.03 -15.18 13.12
CA VAL A 256 -14.64 -15.58 12.82
C VAL A 256 -13.88 -15.93 14.10
N ARG A 257 -13.97 -15.10 15.14
CA ARG A 257 -13.32 -15.36 16.45
C ARG A 257 -13.81 -16.66 17.07
N ARG A 258 -15.13 -16.89 17.07
CA ARG A 258 -15.74 -18.08 17.67
C ARG A 258 -15.32 -19.37 16.97
N PHE A 259 -15.34 -19.40 15.63
CA PHE A 259 -15.18 -20.65 14.86
C PHE A 259 -13.83 -20.80 14.17
N ALA A 260 -13.23 -19.73 13.65
CA ALA A 260 -11.90 -19.79 13.06
C ALA A 260 -10.77 -19.62 14.10
N LYS A 261 -11.09 -19.21 15.33
CA LYS A 261 -10.17 -19.00 16.46
C LYS A 261 -9.10 -17.94 16.20
N VAL A 262 -9.44 -16.95 15.39
CA VAL A 262 -8.59 -15.79 15.09
C VAL A 262 -9.40 -14.51 15.14
N GLN A 263 -8.73 -13.39 15.43
CA GLN A 263 -9.34 -12.06 15.46
C GLN A 263 -8.75 -11.17 14.38
N CYS A 264 -9.29 -9.97 14.19
CA CYS A 264 -8.75 -9.05 13.20
C CYS A 264 -7.31 -8.69 13.58
N VAL A 265 -6.39 -8.73 12.62
CA VAL A 265 -4.98 -8.40 12.88
C VAL A 265 -4.88 -7.01 13.51
N TRP A 266 -4.22 -6.96 14.66
CA TRP A 266 -3.96 -5.73 15.38
C TRP A 266 -2.67 -5.08 14.89
N SER A 267 -2.79 -4.17 13.93
CA SER A 267 -1.64 -3.39 13.48
C SER A 267 -2.04 -1.96 13.10
N TYR A 268 -1.29 -0.99 13.63
CA TYR A 268 -1.47 0.42 13.28
C TYR A 268 -1.28 0.68 11.77
N GLU A 269 -0.46 -0.14 11.11
CA GLU A 269 -0.21 -0.03 9.67
C GLU A 269 -1.47 -0.38 8.87
N MET A 270 -2.35 -1.24 9.39
CA MET A 270 -3.60 -1.58 8.73
C MET A 270 -4.53 -0.37 8.56
N GLN A 271 -4.46 0.64 9.45
CA GLN A 271 -5.19 1.90 9.29
C GLN A 271 -4.70 2.76 8.12
N GLN A 272 -3.45 2.57 7.69
CA GLN A 272 -2.89 3.27 6.54
C GLN A 272 -3.04 2.47 5.25
N LEU A 273 -3.02 1.14 5.34
CA LEU A 273 -3.18 0.24 4.19
C LEU A 273 -4.64 0.10 3.78
N PHE A 274 -5.53 -0.06 4.75
CA PHE A 274 -6.99 -0.08 4.56
C PHE A 274 -7.50 1.26 5.08
N TYR A 275 -7.62 2.23 4.19
CA TYR A 275 -7.81 3.62 4.59
C TYR A 275 -9.29 3.98 4.63
N GLU A 276 -9.79 4.24 5.85
CA GLU A 276 -11.06 4.89 6.12
C GLU A 276 -10.88 6.40 6.30
N ASN A 277 -11.64 7.19 5.55
CA ASN A 277 -11.69 8.64 5.72
C ASN A 277 -12.81 9.07 6.69
N TYR A 278 -12.46 9.29 7.96
CA TYR A 278 -13.37 9.77 9.00
C TYR A 278 -13.69 11.27 8.97
N GLU A 279 -13.22 12.05 7.98
CA GLU A 279 -13.45 13.49 7.98
C GLU A 279 -14.96 13.83 7.87
N PRO A 280 -15.58 14.45 8.88
CA PRO A 280 -17.04 14.63 8.97
C PRO A 280 -17.63 15.47 7.83
N ASN A 281 -16.81 16.31 7.20
CA ASN A 281 -17.22 17.19 6.10
C ASN A 281 -16.94 16.61 4.70
N LYS A 282 -16.20 15.50 4.58
CA LYS A 282 -15.94 14.81 3.31
C LYS A 282 -16.84 13.59 3.21
N LYS A 283 -18.12 13.84 2.91
CA LYS A 283 -19.21 12.85 2.72
C LYS A 283 -18.96 11.86 1.56
N GLY A 284 -17.92 11.05 1.62
CA GLY A 284 -17.61 9.98 0.67
C GLY A 284 -16.91 10.41 -0.63
N TYR A 285 -15.99 11.39 -0.54
CA TYR A 285 -15.20 11.84 -1.69
C TYR A 285 -13.70 11.82 -1.41
N ILE A 286 -12.93 11.25 -2.32
CA ILE A 286 -11.48 11.37 -2.38
C ILE A 286 -11.14 12.53 -3.33
N ARG A 287 -11.20 13.76 -2.81
CA ARG A 287 -11.00 14.98 -3.63
C ARG A 287 -9.54 15.33 -3.85
N ASP A 288 -8.74 15.21 -2.79
CA ASP A 288 -7.33 15.57 -2.78
C ASP A 288 -6.49 14.33 -3.13
N LEU A 289 -6.15 14.18 -4.41
CA LEU A 289 -5.46 12.99 -4.94
C LEU A 289 -3.96 12.98 -4.62
N HIS A 290 -3.37 14.13 -4.31
CA HIS A 290 -1.94 14.33 -4.07
C HIS A 290 -1.55 14.06 -2.61
N ASN A 291 -2.40 13.33 -1.89
CA ASN A 291 -2.20 13.02 -0.49
C ASN A 291 -1.36 11.75 -0.33
N SER A 292 -0.27 11.82 0.45
CA SER A 292 0.58 10.66 0.74
C SER A 292 -0.17 9.45 1.33
N LYS A 293 -1.31 9.66 2.01
CA LYS A 293 -2.18 8.59 2.50
C LYS A 293 -2.80 7.79 1.35
N ILE A 294 -3.27 8.50 0.31
CA ILE A 294 -3.82 7.87 -0.88
C ILE A 294 -2.78 6.99 -1.51
N HIS A 295 -1.54 7.46 -1.62
CA HIS A 295 -0.43 6.71 -2.22
C HIS A 295 -0.14 5.42 -1.48
N ARG A 296 -0.02 5.48 -0.15
CA ARG A 296 0.35 4.32 0.69
C ARG A 296 -0.75 3.26 0.76
N ALA A 297 -2.01 3.68 0.78
CA ALA A 297 -3.15 2.78 0.93
C ALA A 297 -3.25 1.74 -0.22
N ILE A 298 -3.71 0.55 0.17
CA ILE A 298 -4.15 -0.55 -0.69
C ILE A 298 -5.62 -0.34 -1.05
N THR A 299 -6.46 -0.07 -0.04
CA THR A 299 -7.88 0.24 -0.23
C THR A 299 -8.21 1.63 0.27
N LEU A 300 -9.16 2.28 -0.40
CA LEU A 300 -9.56 3.65 -0.12
C LEU A 300 -11.08 3.72 0.00
N HIS A 301 -11.57 4.11 1.17
CA HIS A 301 -13.00 4.23 1.46
C HIS A 301 -13.26 5.52 2.28
N PRO A 302 -14.43 6.19 2.12
CA PRO A 302 -15.49 5.91 1.15
C PRO A 302 -15.34 6.71 -0.16
N ASN A 303 -15.81 6.14 -1.27
CA ASN A 303 -15.92 6.79 -2.58
C ASN A 303 -17.31 6.59 -3.20
N LYS A 304 -18.30 7.29 -2.63
CA LYS A 304 -19.73 7.08 -2.90
C LYS A 304 -20.21 7.61 -4.25
N ASN A 305 -19.38 8.39 -4.95
CA ASN A 305 -19.78 9.11 -6.15
C ASN A 305 -18.98 8.66 -7.39
N PRO A 306 -19.62 8.04 -8.39
CA PRO A 306 -18.97 7.45 -9.55
C PRO A 306 -17.93 8.33 -10.29
N PRO A 307 -18.17 9.62 -10.58
CA PRO A 307 -17.17 10.47 -11.24
C PRO A 307 -15.86 10.60 -10.45
N TYR A 308 -15.93 10.57 -9.11
CA TYR A 308 -14.72 10.56 -8.28
C TYR A 308 -14.00 9.22 -8.30
N GLN A 309 -14.72 8.09 -8.42
CA GLN A 309 -14.12 6.77 -8.68
C GLN A 309 -13.32 6.76 -9.98
N TYR A 310 -13.91 7.26 -11.08
CA TYR A 310 -13.21 7.35 -12.36
C TYR A 310 -12.03 8.32 -12.33
N ARG A 311 -12.19 9.48 -11.67
CA ARG A 311 -11.10 10.44 -11.50
C ARG A 311 -9.94 9.86 -10.72
N LEU A 312 -10.21 9.18 -9.60
CA LEU A 312 -9.20 8.46 -8.83
C LEU A 312 -8.53 7.37 -9.67
N HIS A 313 -9.31 6.58 -10.42
CA HIS A 313 -8.77 5.55 -11.30
C HIS A 313 -7.81 6.13 -12.35
N SER A 314 -8.22 7.20 -13.03
CA SER A 314 -7.39 7.91 -14.03
C SER A 314 -6.10 8.45 -13.43
N TYR A 315 -6.16 8.99 -12.21
CA TYR A 315 -4.98 9.44 -11.48
C TYR A 315 -4.03 8.28 -11.16
N ILE A 316 -4.53 7.16 -10.64
CA ILE A 316 -3.72 5.97 -10.34
C ILE A 316 -3.08 5.40 -11.62
N LEU A 317 -3.83 5.35 -12.73
CA LEU A 317 -3.29 4.93 -14.03
C LEU A 317 -2.21 5.88 -14.54
N SER A 318 -2.40 7.20 -14.41
CA SER A 318 -1.40 8.20 -14.82
C SER A 318 -0.09 8.03 -14.05
N ARG A 319 -0.16 7.73 -12.75
CA ARG A 319 1.01 7.41 -11.94
C ARG A 319 1.68 6.12 -12.40
N LYS A 320 0.91 5.06 -12.67
CA LYS A 320 1.47 3.81 -13.21
C LYS A 320 2.16 4.01 -14.56
N ILE A 321 1.60 4.85 -15.43
CA ILE A 321 2.23 5.23 -16.71
C ILE A 321 3.57 5.93 -16.46
N ALA A 322 3.63 6.85 -15.49
CA ALA A 322 4.88 7.53 -15.13
C ALA A 322 5.94 6.55 -14.58
N ASP A 323 5.54 5.62 -13.71
CA ASP A 323 6.43 4.59 -13.15
C ASP A 323 6.97 3.65 -14.24
N LEU A 324 6.11 3.21 -15.16
CA LEU A 324 6.51 2.38 -16.30
C LEU A 324 7.45 3.13 -17.25
N ARG A 325 7.17 4.40 -17.57
CA ARG A 325 8.08 5.23 -18.37
C ARG A 325 9.45 5.38 -17.71
N HIS A 326 9.46 5.60 -16.39
CA HIS A 326 10.72 5.66 -15.65
C HIS A 326 11.48 4.34 -15.75
N ARG A 327 10.79 3.20 -15.62
CA ARG A 327 11.39 1.87 -15.75
C ARG A 327 11.93 1.64 -17.17
N THR A 328 11.20 2.04 -18.21
CA THR A 328 11.68 2.00 -19.60
C THR A 328 12.98 2.77 -19.77
N ILE A 329 13.05 4.01 -19.24
CA ILE A 329 14.28 4.81 -19.28
C ILE A 329 15.43 4.13 -18.54
N GLN A 330 15.18 3.52 -17.37
CA GLN A 330 16.20 2.75 -16.65
C GLN A 330 16.74 1.58 -17.49
N LEU A 331 15.86 0.84 -18.16
CA LEU A 331 16.25 -0.28 -19.01
C LEU A 331 17.08 0.18 -20.22
N HIS A 332 16.70 1.27 -20.90
CA HIS A 332 17.53 1.83 -21.98
C HIS A 332 18.93 2.22 -21.48
N ARG A 333 19.04 2.79 -20.27
CA ARG A 333 20.33 3.12 -19.66
C ARG A 333 21.16 1.87 -19.39
N GLU A 334 20.54 0.80 -18.88
CA GLU A 334 21.19 -0.49 -18.67
C GLU A 334 21.69 -1.07 -20.01
N ILE A 335 20.89 -1.01 -21.08
CA ILE A 335 21.30 -1.45 -22.43
C ILE A 335 22.54 -0.69 -22.91
N VAL A 336 22.53 0.66 -22.84
CA VAL A 336 23.67 1.48 -23.26
C VAL A 336 24.92 1.20 -22.43
N GLN A 337 24.78 0.97 -21.13
CA GLN A 337 25.90 0.60 -20.26
C GLN A 337 26.46 -0.77 -20.62
N MET A 338 25.60 -1.76 -20.85
CA MET A 338 26.00 -3.11 -21.22
C MET A 338 26.60 -3.19 -22.63
N GLY A 339 26.15 -2.35 -23.56
CA GLY A 339 26.73 -2.22 -24.90
C GLY A 339 28.22 -1.86 -24.88
N ARG A 340 28.70 -1.17 -23.83
CA ARG A 340 30.14 -0.88 -23.67
C ARG A 340 31.00 -2.12 -23.39
N TYR A 341 30.37 -3.19 -22.89
CA TYR A 341 31.04 -4.44 -22.53
C TYR A 341 30.71 -5.58 -23.52
N GLY A 342 29.74 -5.38 -24.42
CA GLY A 342 29.32 -6.34 -25.43
C GLY A 342 29.74 -5.93 -26.84
N ALA A 343 29.66 -6.88 -27.78
CA ALA A 343 29.90 -6.61 -29.20
C ALA A 343 28.67 -6.04 -29.94
N ALA A 344 27.51 -5.98 -29.28
CA ALA A 344 26.28 -5.48 -29.86
C ALA A 344 26.15 -3.97 -29.62
N GLU A 345 26.15 -3.20 -30.71
CA GLU A 345 25.94 -1.76 -30.67
C GLU A 345 24.49 -1.44 -30.25
N PRO A 346 24.28 -0.54 -29.26
CA PRO A 346 22.94 -0.11 -28.88
C PRO A 346 22.20 0.55 -30.05
N SER A 347 20.87 0.40 -30.09
CA SER A 347 20.08 1.07 -31.13
C SER A 347 20.10 2.59 -30.96
N ARG A 348 19.73 3.33 -32.02
CA ARG A 348 19.61 4.79 -31.94
C ARG A 348 18.61 5.24 -30.86
N GLU A 349 17.53 4.50 -30.66
CA GLU A 349 16.53 4.78 -29.63
C GLU A 349 17.12 4.58 -28.22
N ASP A 350 17.86 3.49 -28.01
CA ASP A 350 18.58 3.24 -26.76
C ASP A 350 19.58 4.36 -26.46
N LEU A 351 20.33 4.80 -27.47
CA LEU A 351 21.29 5.90 -27.31
C LEU A 351 20.62 7.23 -26.97
N GLN A 352 19.36 7.46 -27.40
CA GLN A 352 18.64 8.71 -27.12
C GLN A 352 17.93 8.68 -25.76
N LEU A 353 17.28 7.57 -25.40
CA LEU A 353 16.52 7.43 -24.15
C LEU A 353 17.41 6.97 -22.98
N GLY A 354 18.46 6.21 -23.28
CA GLY A 354 19.43 5.66 -22.35
C GLY A 354 20.52 6.65 -21.93
N ILE A 355 20.43 7.91 -22.35
CA ILE A 355 21.35 8.97 -21.88
C ILE A 355 21.15 9.10 -20.36
N PRO A 356 22.21 8.90 -19.55
CA PRO A 356 22.11 9.11 -18.12
C PRO A 356 21.78 10.58 -17.85
N PRO A 357 20.90 10.88 -16.88
CA PRO A 357 20.62 12.26 -16.53
C PRO A 357 21.92 12.80 -15.93
N SER A 358 22.54 13.74 -16.63
CA SER A 358 23.76 14.36 -16.14
C SER A 358 23.40 15.31 -15.01
N PHE A 359 23.98 15.08 -13.82
CA PHE A 359 24.00 16.12 -12.78
C PHE A 359 24.89 17.31 -13.18
N MET A 360 25.72 17.16 -14.23
CA MET A 360 26.29 18.29 -14.94
C MET A 360 25.18 18.90 -15.78
N ARG A 361 24.43 19.77 -15.08
CA ARG A 361 23.58 20.87 -15.53
C ARG A 361 23.82 21.23 -16.99
N PHE A 362 22.78 21.59 -17.75
CA PHE A 362 23.00 22.31 -19.00
C PHE A 362 23.91 23.51 -18.69
N HIS A 363 25.14 23.46 -19.22
CA HIS A 363 26.13 24.52 -19.07
C HIS A 363 25.98 25.37 -20.33
N PRO A 364 25.31 26.54 -20.23
CA PRO A 364 25.21 27.45 -21.34
C PRO A 364 26.62 27.78 -21.86
N GLN A 365 26.86 27.52 -23.14
CA GLN A 365 28.16 27.80 -23.76
C GLN A 365 28.25 29.28 -24.15
N GLN A 366 27.10 29.90 -24.39
CA GLN A 366 26.96 31.31 -24.71
C GLN A 366 26.08 32.01 -23.67
N ARG A 367 26.18 33.34 -23.58
CA ARG A 367 25.44 34.12 -22.58
C ARG A 367 23.93 34.02 -22.80
N GLU A 368 23.54 33.91 -24.06
CA GLU A 368 22.16 33.86 -24.54
C GLU A 368 21.46 32.55 -24.13
N ASP A 369 22.25 31.50 -23.87
CA ASP A 369 21.75 30.20 -23.41
C ASP A 369 21.45 30.19 -21.90
N VAL A 370 21.86 31.23 -21.15
CA VAL A 370 21.65 31.29 -19.70
C VAL A 370 20.18 31.57 -19.43
N LEU A 371 19.45 30.53 -19.01
CA LEU A 371 18.07 30.68 -18.56
C LEU A 371 17.98 31.27 -17.16
N ASP A 372 17.15 32.29 -17.02
CA ASP A 372 16.82 32.91 -15.75
C ASP A 372 16.06 31.94 -14.82
N TRP A 373 16.29 32.12 -13.52
CA TRP A 373 15.55 31.43 -12.48
C TRP A 373 14.41 32.30 -11.99
N ASP A 374 13.20 31.76 -12.08
CA ASP A 374 12.06 32.32 -11.37
C ASP A 374 12.15 31.91 -9.89
N PHE A 375 12.09 32.89 -8.99
CA PHE A 375 11.99 32.64 -7.56
C PHE A 375 10.54 32.25 -7.22
N LEU A 376 10.37 31.18 -6.45
CA LEU A 376 9.05 30.71 -6.05
C LEU A 376 8.94 30.58 -4.53
N THR A 377 7.73 30.82 -4.05
CA THR A 377 7.27 30.49 -2.70
C THR A 377 6.12 29.49 -2.82
N GLY A 378 5.60 28.95 -1.72
CA GLY A 378 4.43 28.05 -1.80
C GLY A 378 3.17 28.66 -2.45
N LYS A 379 3.13 29.99 -2.69
CA LYS A 379 1.95 30.71 -3.22
C LYS A 379 2.23 31.56 -4.44
N TYR A 380 3.42 32.15 -4.55
CA TYR A 380 3.76 33.14 -5.56
C TYR A 380 4.99 32.74 -6.35
N LEU A 381 4.99 33.14 -7.61
CA LEU A 381 6.12 33.06 -8.53
C LEU A 381 6.57 34.47 -8.86
N PHE A 382 7.87 34.69 -8.85
CA PHE A 382 8.52 35.95 -9.12
C PHE A 382 9.46 35.77 -10.31
N SER A 383 9.25 36.57 -11.36
CA SER A 383 10.00 36.47 -12.62
C SER A 383 10.64 37.80 -12.97
N SER A 384 11.83 37.73 -13.56
CA SER A 384 12.54 38.88 -14.13
C SER A 384 12.08 39.22 -15.56
N SER A 385 11.25 38.39 -16.19
CA SER A 385 10.89 38.58 -17.59
C SER A 385 9.96 39.78 -17.78
N ASP A 386 10.31 40.69 -18.69
CA ASP A 386 9.52 41.90 -19.00
C ASP A 386 8.11 41.60 -19.53
N SER A 387 7.91 40.38 -20.06
CA SER A 387 6.62 39.94 -20.62
C SER A 387 5.57 39.55 -19.58
N GLN A 388 5.91 39.51 -18.28
CA GLN A 388 5.01 39.04 -17.23
C GLN A 388 5.09 39.91 -15.97
N PRO A 389 4.01 40.01 -15.18
CA PRO A 389 4.05 40.73 -13.91
C PRO A 389 5.16 40.17 -13.00
N PRO A 390 5.94 41.04 -12.30
CA PRO A 390 7.06 40.61 -11.45
C PRO A 390 6.66 39.65 -10.32
N ARG A 391 5.38 39.69 -9.91
CA ARG A 391 4.78 38.78 -8.94
C ARG A 391 3.47 38.27 -9.49
N ARG A 392 3.32 36.95 -9.52
CA ARG A 392 2.09 36.27 -9.91
C ARG A 392 1.74 35.15 -8.95
N GLY A 393 0.46 34.83 -8.83
CA GLY A 393 0.03 33.60 -8.18
C GLY A 393 0.51 32.39 -8.99
N ILE A 394 0.88 31.31 -8.30
CA ILE A 394 1.18 30.05 -8.97
C ILE A 394 -0.11 29.51 -9.59
N ASP A 395 -0.08 29.28 -10.90
CA ASP A 395 -1.22 28.71 -11.63
C ASP A 395 -1.54 27.29 -11.13
N SER A 396 -2.80 26.86 -11.29
CA SER A 396 -3.25 25.53 -10.90
C SER A 396 -2.39 24.40 -11.47
N SER A 397 -1.99 24.50 -12.75
CA SER A 397 -1.14 23.50 -13.41
C SER A 397 0.26 23.43 -12.80
N GLN A 398 0.84 24.58 -12.48
CA GLN A 398 2.17 24.68 -11.88
C GLN A 398 2.17 24.21 -10.42
N ARG A 399 1.12 24.55 -9.67
CA ARG A 399 0.92 24.05 -8.30
C ARG A 399 0.81 22.53 -8.31
N GLN A 400 0.00 21.98 -9.21
CA GLN A 400 -0.15 20.55 -9.36
C GLN A 400 1.18 19.87 -9.70
N ALA A 401 1.97 20.43 -10.63
CA ALA A 401 3.29 19.90 -10.95
C ALA A 401 4.26 19.95 -9.75
N LEU A 402 4.24 21.02 -8.95
CA LEU A 402 5.05 21.13 -7.73
C LEU A 402 4.63 20.08 -6.69
N ASP A 403 3.33 19.90 -6.48
CA ASP A 403 2.80 18.91 -5.54
C ASP A 403 3.22 17.48 -5.96
N ASP A 404 3.13 17.17 -7.26
CA ASP A 404 3.60 15.90 -7.84
C ASP A 404 5.11 15.68 -7.62
N ILE A 405 5.93 16.71 -7.85
CA ILE A 405 7.39 16.67 -7.64
C ILE A 405 7.72 16.43 -6.17
N ILE A 406 7.10 17.19 -5.26
CA ILE A 406 7.32 17.05 -3.81
C ILE A 406 6.94 15.65 -3.38
N MET A 407 5.78 15.17 -3.81
CA MET A 407 5.32 13.84 -3.50
C MET A 407 6.32 12.76 -3.95
N GLN A 408 6.85 12.86 -5.17
CA GLN A 408 7.87 11.93 -5.68
C GLN A 408 9.17 11.99 -4.86
N VAL A 409 9.66 13.20 -4.55
CA VAL A 409 10.85 13.41 -3.71
C VAL A 409 10.64 12.80 -2.32
N MET A 410 9.46 13.00 -1.72
CA MET A 410 9.12 12.44 -0.42
C MET A 410 9.00 10.92 -0.43
N GLU A 411 8.51 10.32 -1.52
CA GLU A 411 8.52 8.86 -1.72
C GLU A 411 9.95 8.31 -1.76
N MET A 412 10.84 8.96 -2.51
CA MET A 412 12.27 8.59 -2.60
C MET A 412 12.99 8.72 -1.25
N ILE A 413 12.79 9.84 -0.54
CA ILE A 413 13.37 10.06 0.80
C ILE A 413 12.86 8.99 1.78
N ASN A 414 11.56 8.70 1.77
CA ASN A 414 10.95 7.75 2.70
C ASN A 414 11.30 6.29 2.40
N ALA A 415 11.58 5.92 1.14
CA ALA A 415 12.04 4.58 0.80
C ALA A 415 13.28 4.20 1.62
N ASN A 416 14.24 5.13 1.73
CA ASN A 416 15.43 4.95 2.56
C ASN A 416 15.15 5.10 4.05
N ALA A 417 14.26 6.02 4.46
CA ALA A 417 13.96 6.25 5.88
C ALA A 417 13.26 5.06 6.54
N LYS A 418 12.37 4.36 5.82
CA LYS A 418 11.60 3.20 6.32
C LYS A 418 12.50 2.03 6.72
N THR A 419 13.57 1.76 5.97
CA THR A 419 14.56 0.72 6.33
C THR A 419 15.19 0.94 7.71
N ARG A 420 15.14 2.18 8.21
CA ARG A 420 15.69 2.58 9.51
C ARG A 420 14.60 2.85 10.55
N GLY A 421 13.34 2.44 10.30
CA GLY A 421 12.21 2.57 11.23
C GLY A 421 11.67 4.00 11.40
N ARG A 422 11.74 4.82 10.35
CA ARG A 422 11.46 6.27 10.39
C ARG A 422 10.56 6.69 9.24
N VAL A 423 9.75 7.73 9.47
CA VAL A 423 8.92 8.38 8.44
C VAL A 423 9.17 9.88 8.49
N ILE A 424 9.35 10.49 7.32
CA ILE A 424 9.53 11.92 7.13
C ILE A 424 8.30 12.45 6.41
N ASP A 425 7.63 13.43 7.00
CA ASP A 425 6.44 14.06 6.45
C ASP A 425 6.81 15.45 5.89
N PHE A 426 6.17 15.83 4.79
CA PHE A 426 6.31 17.17 4.22
C PHE A 426 5.38 18.15 4.95
N LYS A 427 5.86 19.36 5.24
CA LYS A 427 5.07 20.44 5.85
C LYS A 427 4.76 21.55 4.86
N GLU A 428 5.79 22.19 4.30
CA GLU A 428 5.62 23.27 3.33
C GLU A 428 6.91 23.52 2.52
N ILE A 429 6.77 24.20 1.38
CA ILE A 429 7.89 24.80 0.66
C ILE A 429 8.20 26.14 1.33
N GLN A 430 9.40 26.32 1.86
CA GLN A 430 9.81 27.64 2.36
C GLN A 430 9.99 28.61 1.19
N TYR A 431 10.84 28.21 0.25
CA TYR A 431 11.06 28.89 -1.02
C TYR A 431 11.73 27.94 -2.01
N GLY A 432 11.91 28.39 -3.24
CA GLY A 432 12.68 27.67 -4.23
C GLY A 432 12.95 28.52 -5.45
N TYR A 433 13.56 27.88 -6.44
CA TYR A 433 13.84 28.44 -7.74
C TYR A 433 13.40 27.44 -8.80
N ARG A 434 12.83 27.95 -9.89
CA ARG A 434 12.45 27.16 -11.06
C ARG A 434 12.99 27.79 -12.31
N ARG A 435 13.42 26.96 -13.27
CA ARG A 435 13.60 27.38 -14.66
C ARG A 435 13.03 26.33 -15.59
N LEU A 436 12.59 26.76 -16.76
CA LEU A 436 12.02 25.89 -17.78
C LEU A 436 12.86 26.00 -19.05
N ASN A 437 13.48 24.90 -19.45
CA ASN A 437 14.05 24.77 -20.78
C ASN A 437 13.04 24.02 -21.67
N PRO A 438 12.50 24.63 -22.74
CA PRO A 438 11.52 23.97 -23.61
C PRO A 438 12.00 22.66 -24.23
N LEU A 439 13.31 22.48 -24.41
CA LEU A 439 13.91 21.27 -25.00
C LEU A 439 14.25 20.21 -23.95
N TYR A 440 14.67 20.61 -22.75
CA TYR A 440 15.17 19.69 -21.72
C TYR A 440 14.24 19.49 -20.52
N GLY A 441 13.22 20.33 -20.36
CA GLY A 441 12.23 20.25 -19.29
C GLY A 441 12.42 21.29 -18.18
N ALA A 442 11.75 21.05 -17.06
CA ALA A 442 11.74 21.96 -15.92
C ALA A 442 12.75 21.53 -14.85
N GLU A 443 13.49 22.50 -14.31
CA GLU A 443 14.40 22.30 -13.20
C GLU A 443 13.89 23.04 -11.96
N TYR A 444 14.09 22.43 -10.80
CA TYR A 444 13.65 22.95 -9.51
C TYR A 444 14.77 22.84 -8.47
N VAL A 445 14.96 23.91 -7.71
CA VAL A 445 15.74 23.91 -6.47
C VAL A 445 14.77 24.29 -5.36
N LEU A 446 14.47 23.37 -4.45
CA LEU A 446 13.42 23.56 -3.44
C LEU A 446 14.00 23.47 -2.04
N ASP A 447 13.67 24.46 -1.20
CA ASP A 447 13.87 24.40 0.25
C ASP A 447 12.57 23.93 0.91
N LEU A 448 12.62 22.72 1.49
CA LEU A 448 11.46 22.01 2.01
C LEU A 448 11.53 21.93 3.54
N LEU A 449 10.44 22.34 4.20
CA LEU A 449 10.27 22.10 5.62
C LEU A 449 9.70 20.68 5.84
N LEU A 450 10.50 19.82 6.46
CA LEU A 450 10.16 18.41 6.71
C LEU A 450 10.01 18.12 8.20
N LEU A 451 9.05 17.27 8.55
CA LEU A 451 8.79 16.80 9.91
C LEU A 451 9.25 15.36 10.09
N TYR A 452 10.01 15.13 11.15
CA TYR A 452 10.54 13.81 11.48
C TYR A 452 9.64 13.07 12.47
N LYS A 453 9.22 11.84 12.13
CA LYS A 453 8.45 10.95 13.02
C LYS A 453 9.18 9.62 13.20
N LYS A 454 9.45 9.25 14.46
CA LYS A 454 10.06 7.98 14.83
C LYS A 454 8.96 6.97 15.18
N HIS A 455 8.98 5.79 14.56
CA HIS A 455 8.19 4.67 15.08
C HIS A 455 8.83 4.21 16.40
N LYS A 456 8.17 4.49 17.52
CA LYS A 456 8.38 3.70 18.74
C LYS A 456 7.41 2.52 18.61
N GLY A 457 7.91 1.37 18.17
CA GLY A 457 7.20 0.12 18.43
C GLY A 457 7.02 0.00 19.94
N LYS A 458 5.77 -0.10 20.37
CA LYS A 458 5.41 -0.52 21.72
C LYS A 458 4.62 -1.80 21.58
#